data_AF-A0A1B6VXU9-F1
#
_entry.id   AF-A0A1B6VXU9-F1
#
_cell.length_a   1.000
_cell.length_b   1.000
_cell.length_c   1.000
_cell.angle_alpha   90.00
_cell.angle_beta   90.00
_cell.angle_gamma   90.00
#
_symmetry.space_group_name_H-M   'P 1'
#
loop_
_entity.id
_entity.type
_entity.pdbx_description
1 polymer ?
#
loop_
_entity_poly.entity_id
_entity_poly.type
_entity_poly.pdbx_seq_one_letter_code
_entity_poly.pdbx_strand_id
1 'polypeptide(L)'
;MKDYSEAYPRCRYAWNSRSKQPAFRQIQPPAAQGNPVSNHYYVCFECRTALRRPHVYGRRKPAPNCPECGQRCTFVTYKLAIPPKRHKYAWRQLQAVMQQYRQERCAFFDSRPYERLAALERQFRAWNAKLNCAQTENQRNAFRHETTRCLQAMADIEKEINRFDGFTVR
;
A
#
# COMPACT_ATOMS: atom_id res chain seq x y z
N MET A 1 5.02 -14.68 -28.00
CA MET A 1 3.84 -14.07 -27.36
C MET A 1 3.73 -14.70 -25.99
N LYS A 2 4.15 -13.99 -24.92
CA LYS A 2 4.01 -14.48 -23.54
C LYS A 2 3.06 -13.53 -22.83
N ASP A 3 1.95 -14.10 -22.40
CA ASP A 3 0.88 -13.46 -21.66
C ASP A 3 1.45 -12.90 -20.35
N TYR A 4 1.40 -11.58 -20.17
CA TYR A 4 1.85 -10.86 -18.96
C TYR A 4 0.64 -10.25 -18.24
N SER A 5 -0.49 -10.94 -18.26
CA SER A 5 -1.76 -10.50 -17.68
C SER A 5 -1.95 -10.88 -16.20
N GLU A 6 -0.99 -11.55 -15.56
CA GLU A 6 -1.23 -12.26 -14.29
C GLU A 6 -0.47 -11.75 -13.05
N ALA A 7 -0.01 -10.49 -13.02
CA ALA A 7 0.76 -9.97 -11.86
C ALA A 7 0.05 -8.90 -11.01
N TYR A 8 -1.13 -8.40 -11.40
CA TYR A 8 -1.79 -7.32 -10.64
C TYR A 8 -3.33 -7.46 -10.60
N PRO A 9 -3.88 -8.20 -9.62
CA PRO A 9 -5.31 -8.20 -9.40
C PRO A 9 -5.73 -6.85 -8.77
N ARG A 10 -6.40 -6.03 -9.58
CA ARG A 10 -7.32 -4.95 -9.18
C ARG A 10 -6.75 -3.80 -8.34
N CYS A 11 -5.97 -2.93 -8.98
CA CYS A 11 -6.09 -1.48 -8.74
C CYS A 11 -6.58 -0.86 -10.05
N ARG A 12 -7.85 -0.44 -10.06
CA ARG A 12 -8.57 0.11 -11.21
C ARG A 12 -8.08 1.55 -11.46
N TYR A 13 -6.84 1.71 -11.91
CA TYR A 13 -6.35 2.97 -12.48
C TYR A 13 -6.06 2.71 -13.95
N ALA A 14 -7.08 2.96 -14.78
CA ALA A 14 -7.00 2.83 -16.22
C ALA A 14 -5.91 3.74 -16.79
N TRP A 15 -4.83 3.13 -17.27
CA TRP A 15 -3.88 3.77 -18.16
C TRP A 15 -4.55 3.96 -19.52
N ASN A 16 -4.67 5.20 -20.00
CA ASN A 16 -5.16 5.46 -21.35
C ASN A 16 -3.99 5.41 -22.34
N SER A 17 -3.98 4.35 -23.16
CA SER A 17 -2.89 3.92 -24.06
C SER A 17 -2.66 4.80 -25.30
N ARG A 18 -3.05 6.08 -25.31
CA ARG A 18 -3.10 6.89 -26.54
C ARG A 18 -2.07 8.01 -26.68
N SER A 19 -1.09 8.11 -25.79
CA SER A 19 0.03 9.06 -25.96
C SER A 19 1.33 8.30 -26.23
N LYS A 20 1.74 8.27 -27.49
CA LYS A 20 3.08 7.86 -27.92
C LYS A 20 4.11 8.79 -27.25
N GLN A 21 4.86 8.31 -26.26
CA GLN A 21 6.08 8.97 -25.75
C GLN A 21 7.17 7.94 -25.44
N PRO A 22 8.46 8.32 -25.59
CA PRO A 22 9.56 7.43 -25.92
C PRO A 22 10.17 6.73 -24.69
N ALA A 23 10.94 5.68 -24.99
CA ALA A 23 11.57 4.74 -24.05
C ALA A 23 12.06 5.38 -22.73
N PHE A 24 11.43 4.96 -21.64
CA PHE A 24 11.84 5.22 -20.26
C PHE A 24 13.19 4.53 -19.99
N ARG A 25 14.27 5.31 -19.89
CA ARG A 25 15.52 4.80 -19.31
C ARG A 25 15.33 4.66 -17.80
N GLN A 26 15.40 3.43 -17.30
CA GLN A 26 15.78 3.16 -15.92
C GLN A 26 17.13 3.85 -15.68
N ILE A 27 17.21 4.71 -14.66
CA ILE A 27 18.51 5.16 -14.16
C ILE A 27 19.09 3.94 -13.43
N GLN A 28 19.99 3.20 -14.10
CA GLN A 28 20.78 2.17 -13.43
C GLN A 28 21.73 2.87 -12.44
N PRO A 29 21.79 2.44 -11.17
CA PRO A 29 22.76 2.95 -10.22
C PRO A 29 24.19 2.47 -10.59
N PRO A 30 25.24 3.25 -10.27
CA PRO A 30 26.60 2.70 -10.25
C PRO A 30 26.67 1.55 -9.24
N ALA A 31 27.42 0.50 -9.57
CA ALA A 31 27.56 -0.71 -8.78
C ALA A 31 28.17 -0.40 -7.41
N ALA A 32 27.33 -0.36 -6.37
CA ALA A 32 27.78 -0.34 -4.99
C ALA A 32 27.78 -1.77 -4.45
N GLN A 33 28.98 -2.30 -4.22
CA GLN A 33 29.21 -3.58 -3.54
C GLN A 33 28.85 -3.40 -2.07
N GLY A 34 27.68 -3.90 -1.67
CA GLY A 34 27.21 -3.83 -0.29
C GLY A 34 25.79 -4.36 -0.17
N ASN A 35 25.48 -5.01 0.96
CA ASN A 35 24.19 -5.57 1.33
C ASN A 35 23.02 -4.67 0.83
N PRO A 36 21.97 -5.21 0.17
CA PRO A 36 20.95 -4.39 -0.48
C PRO A 36 20.13 -3.62 0.57
N VAL A 37 20.59 -2.42 0.90
CA VAL A 37 19.82 -1.47 1.70
C VAL A 37 18.63 -1.07 0.86
N SER A 38 17.43 -1.51 1.24
CA SER A 38 16.21 -0.97 0.65
C SER A 38 16.28 0.55 0.81
N ASN A 39 15.95 1.30 -0.23
CA ASN A 39 16.08 2.75 -0.20
C ASN A 39 14.70 3.37 -0.20
N HIS A 40 14.51 4.35 0.66
CA HIS A 40 13.33 5.18 0.68
C HIS A 40 13.51 6.40 -0.20
N TYR A 41 12.43 6.76 -0.88
CA TYR A 41 12.35 7.98 -1.63
C TYR A 41 11.52 9.01 -0.88
N TYR A 42 12.00 10.24 -0.85
CA TYR A 42 11.30 11.38 -0.30
C TYR A 42 11.26 12.47 -1.36
N VAL A 43 10.11 13.10 -1.55
CA VAL A 43 9.96 14.13 -2.58
C VAL A 43 9.48 15.44 -1.99
N CYS A 44 9.99 16.54 -2.53
CA CYS A 44 9.42 17.86 -2.34
C CYS A 44 8.60 18.20 -3.59
N PHE A 45 7.29 18.37 -3.43
CA PHE A 45 6.41 18.68 -4.57
C PHE A 45 6.59 20.11 -5.09
N GLU A 46 6.90 21.07 -4.21
CA GLU A 46 7.17 22.46 -4.57
C GLU A 46 8.42 22.58 -5.45
N CYS A 47 9.55 22.06 -4.95
CA CYS A 47 10.83 22.12 -5.67
C CYS A 47 10.98 21.04 -6.75
N ARG A 48 10.07 20.05 -6.79
CA ARG A 48 10.13 18.87 -7.68
C ARG A 48 11.46 18.12 -7.57
N THR A 49 11.93 17.99 -6.33
CA THR A 49 13.20 17.35 -5.97
C THR A 49 12.92 16.03 -5.27
N ALA A 50 13.72 15.02 -5.57
CA ALA A 50 13.66 13.72 -4.91
C ALA A 50 14.97 13.42 -4.17
N LEU A 51 14.83 12.90 -2.97
CA LEU A 51 15.89 12.51 -2.07
C LEU A 51 15.79 11.01 -1.84
N ARG A 52 16.92 10.31 -1.99
CA ARG A 52 17.05 8.90 -1.66
C ARG A 52 17.71 8.79 -0.29
N ARG A 53 17.14 7.99 0.61
CA ARG A 53 17.73 7.70 1.92
C ARG A 53 17.80 6.19 2.13
N PRO A 54 18.89 5.68 2.73
CA PRO A 54 18.96 4.28 3.10
C PRO A 54 17.89 3.96 4.14
N HIS A 55 17.22 2.83 3.98
CA HIS A 55 16.36 2.27 5.00
C HIS A 55 17.24 1.85 6.17
N VAL A 56 17.00 2.43 7.34
CA VAL A 56 17.67 2.01 8.58
C VAL A 56 16.64 1.24 9.39
N TYR A 57 16.81 -0.08 9.50
CA TYR A 57 15.98 -0.93 10.34
C TYR A 57 16.06 -0.46 11.80
N GLY A 58 14.92 -0.35 12.49
CA GLY A 58 14.86 -0.11 13.94
C GLY A 58 14.91 1.35 14.42
N ARG A 59 15.08 2.36 13.55
CA ARG A 59 14.88 3.77 13.95
C ARG A 59 14.09 4.56 12.92
N ARG A 60 12.93 5.06 13.36
CA ARG A 60 12.08 5.97 12.59
C ARG A 60 12.76 7.34 12.47
N LYS A 61 13.59 7.51 11.44
CA LYS A 61 14.15 8.84 11.14
C LYS A 61 13.04 9.76 10.62
N PRO A 62 12.99 11.02 11.07
CA PRO A 62 12.05 11.99 10.51
C PRO A 62 12.29 12.15 9.01
N ALA A 63 11.22 12.47 8.27
CA ALA A 63 11.36 12.77 6.86
C ALA A 63 12.35 13.94 6.68
N PRO A 64 13.30 13.84 5.73
CA PRO A 64 14.31 14.88 5.53
C PRO A 64 13.67 16.17 5.02
N ASN A 65 14.30 17.29 5.32
CA ASN A 65 13.97 18.58 4.73
C ASN A 65 14.52 18.68 3.31
N CYS A 66 13.82 19.43 2.46
CA CYS A 66 14.25 19.72 1.10
C CYS A 66 15.49 20.62 1.14
N PRO A 67 16.56 20.30 0.41
CA PRO A 67 17.76 21.15 0.36
C PRO A 67 17.53 22.51 -0.32
N GLU A 68 16.46 22.63 -1.11
CA GLU A 68 16.17 23.84 -1.91
C GLU A 68 15.33 24.86 -1.14
N CYS A 69 14.27 24.40 -0.45
CA CYS A 69 13.31 25.29 0.23
C CYS A 69 13.18 25.04 1.74
N GLY A 70 13.93 24.08 2.29
CA GLY A 70 13.85 23.71 3.71
C GLY A 70 12.57 22.98 4.13
N GLN A 71 11.55 22.87 3.27
CA GLN A 71 10.27 22.23 3.60
C GLN A 71 10.40 20.72 3.77
N ARG A 72 9.58 20.13 4.65
CA ARG A 72 9.64 18.70 4.95
C ARG A 72 9.19 17.87 3.74
N CYS A 73 10.02 16.93 3.30
CA CYS A 73 9.70 16.07 2.17
C CYS A 73 8.62 15.03 2.51
N THR A 74 7.88 14.62 1.49
CA THR A 74 6.90 13.54 1.58
C THR A 74 7.54 12.22 1.21
N PHE A 75 7.39 11.22 2.06
CA PHE A 75 7.76 9.85 1.72
C PHE A 75 6.95 9.36 0.51
N VAL A 76 7.66 8.82 -0.47
CA VAL A 76 7.08 8.16 -1.64
C VAL A 76 7.52 6.71 -1.62
N THR A 77 6.51 5.88 -1.83
CA THR A 77 6.57 4.44 -1.86
C THR A 77 7.52 3.98 -2.97
N TYR A 78 8.25 2.89 -2.75
CA TYR A 78 9.23 2.38 -3.72
C TYR A 78 8.60 1.92 -5.04
N LYS A 79 7.27 1.79 -5.11
CA LYS A 79 6.52 1.36 -6.29
C LYS A 79 6.17 2.52 -7.22
N LEU A 80 6.24 3.77 -6.75
CA LEU A 80 5.88 4.93 -7.56
C LEU A 80 7.12 5.48 -8.26
N ALA A 81 7.07 5.55 -9.59
CA ALA A 81 8.10 6.20 -10.38
C ALA A 81 8.11 7.71 -10.09
N ILE A 82 9.28 8.25 -9.78
CA ILE A 82 9.45 9.68 -9.54
C ILE A 82 9.65 10.38 -10.88
N PRO A 83 8.79 11.34 -11.24
CA PRO A 83 8.92 12.04 -12.50
C PRO A 83 10.19 12.90 -12.56
N PRO A 84 10.80 13.10 -13.74
CA PRO A 84 11.85 14.09 -13.93
C PRO A 84 11.39 15.51 -13.54
N LYS A 85 12.27 16.33 -12.97
CA LYS A 85 11.97 17.70 -12.48
C LYS A 85 11.23 18.58 -13.51
N ARG A 86 11.55 18.42 -14.79
CA ARG A 86 10.94 19.16 -15.92
C ARG A 86 9.45 18.84 -16.16
N HIS A 87 8.97 17.66 -15.77
CA HIS A 87 7.60 17.20 -16.09
C HIS A 87 6.58 17.70 -15.05
N LYS A 88 6.26 19.00 -15.09
CA LYS A 88 5.34 19.66 -14.14
C LYS A 88 4.02 18.92 -13.94
N TYR A 89 3.41 18.44 -15.04
CA TYR A 89 2.13 17.73 -14.99
C TYR A 89 2.23 16.39 -14.25
N ALA A 90 3.27 15.59 -14.54
CA ALA A 90 3.50 14.32 -13.86
C ALA A 90 3.76 14.50 -12.35
N TRP A 91 4.42 15.59 -11.95
CA TRP A 91 4.58 15.95 -10.54
C TRP A 91 3.26 16.29 -9.85
N ARG A 92 2.37 17.05 -10.51
CA ARG A 92 1.03 17.33 -10.00
C ARG A 92 0.19 16.06 -9.87
N GLN A 93 0.28 15.15 -10.83
CA GLN A 93 -0.40 13.85 -10.76
C GLN A 93 0.13 13.01 -9.59
N LEU A 94 1.45 12.92 -9.42
CA LEU A 94 2.04 12.22 -8.27
C LEU A 94 1.56 12.82 -6.94
N GLN A 95 1.51 14.15 -6.85
CA GLN A 95 0.98 14.84 -5.66
C GLN A 95 -0.47 14.47 -5.37
N ALA A 96 -1.32 14.49 -6.40
CA ALA A 96 -2.73 14.12 -6.28
C ALA A 96 -2.89 12.67 -5.80
N VAL A 97 -2.14 11.73 -6.38
CA VAL A 97 -2.13 10.32 -5.95
C VAL A 97 -1.70 10.18 -4.50
N MET A 98 -0.64 10.89 -4.08
CA MET A 98 -0.16 10.83 -2.70
C MET A 98 -1.15 11.46 -1.70
N GLN A 99 -1.88 12.51 -2.11
CA GLN A 99 -2.93 13.11 -1.30
C GLN A 99 -4.12 12.16 -1.13
N GLN A 100 -4.60 11.58 -2.23
CA GLN A 100 -5.68 10.59 -2.22
C GLN A 100 -5.31 9.39 -1.32
N TYR A 101 -4.10 8.85 -1.49
CA TYR A 101 -3.61 7.75 -0.67
C TYR A 101 -3.62 8.09 0.83
N ARG A 102 -3.19 9.30 1.20
CA ARG A 102 -3.23 9.74 2.60
C ARG A 102 -4.66 9.86 3.12
N GLN A 103 -5.58 10.39 2.31
CA GLN A 103 -6.99 10.52 2.67
C GLN A 103 -7.64 9.15 2.88
N GLU A 104 -7.44 8.21 1.93
CA GLU A 104 -7.91 6.83 2.04
C GLU A 104 -7.35 6.15 3.30
N ARG A 105 -6.06 6.34 3.58
CA ARG A 105 -5.43 5.77 4.76
C ARG A 105 -6.00 6.34 6.05
N CYS A 106 -6.16 7.67 6.15
CA CYS A 106 -6.77 8.30 7.32
C CYS A 106 -8.19 7.78 7.52
N ALA A 107 -9.04 7.84 6.49
CA ALA A 107 -10.42 7.35 6.56
C ALA A 107 -10.51 5.87 6.96
N PHE A 108 -9.62 5.02 6.44
CA PHE A 108 -9.57 3.61 6.81
C PHE A 108 -9.23 3.42 8.30
N PHE A 109 -8.18 4.06 8.80
CA PHE A 109 -7.80 3.91 10.22
C PHE A 109 -8.75 4.62 11.18
N ASP A 110 -9.39 5.71 10.75
CA ASP A 110 -10.47 6.38 11.48
C ASP A 110 -11.68 5.45 11.64
N SER A 111 -11.90 4.51 10.70
CA SER A 111 -12.94 3.47 10.82
C SER A 111 -12.65 2.37 11.86
N ARG A 112 -11.54 2.51 12.62
CA ARG A 112 -11.11 1.58 13.68
C ARG A 112 -11.05 0.12 13.22
N PRO A 113 -10.21 -0.21 12.22
CA PRO A 113 -10.17 -1.53 11.60
C PRO A 113 -9.81 -2.65 12.60
N TYR A 114 -8.98 -2.35 13.61
CA TYR A 114 -8.62 -3.31 14.66
C TYR A 114 -9.80 -3.68 15.57
N GLU A 115 -10.68 -2.73 15.90
CA GLU A 115 -11.88 -3.03 16.69
C GLU A 115 -12.86 -3.90 15.90
N ARG A 116 -13.01 -3.61 14.60
CA ARG A 116 -13.81 -4.43 13.68
C ARG A 116 -13.25 -5.84 13.54
N LEU A 117 -11.93 -5.98 13.43
CA LEU A 117 -11.25 -7.27 13.38
C LEU A 117 -11.51 -8.09 14.67
N ALA A 118 -11.33 -7.49 15.84
CA ALA A 118 -11.62 -8.13 17.12
C ALA A 118 -13.11 -8.51 17.29
N ALA A 119 -14.02 -7.72 16.73
CA ALA A 119 -15.45 -8.07 16.70
C ALA A 119 -15.72 -9.30 15.81
N LEU A 120 -15.11 -9.37 14.63
CA LEU A 120 -15.21 -10.53 13.72
C LEU A 120 -14.60 -11.78 14.34
N GLU A 121 -13.46 -11.67 15.03
CA GLU A 121 -12.86 -12.81 15.75
C GLU A 121 -13.80 -13.38 16.81
N ARG A 122 -14.50 -12.52 17.57
CA ARG A 122 -15.51 -12.97 18.55
C ARG A 122 -16.67 -13.68 17.87
N GLN A 123 -17.16 -13.15 16.75
CA GLN A 123 -18.23 -13.78 15.97
C GLN A 123 -17.80 -15.14 15.42
N PHE A 124 -16.58 -15.23 14.85
CA PHE A 124 -15.99 -16.47 14.39
C PHE A 124 -15.95 -17.51 15.51
N ARG A 125 -15.45 -17.16 16.69
CA ARG A 125 -15.41 -18.08 17.84
C ARG A 125 -16.80 -18.60 18.22
N ALA A 126 -17.80 -17.71 18.24
CA ALA A 126 -19.17 -18.08 18.56
C ALA A 126 -19.79 -19.03 17.50
N TRP A 127 -19.61 -18.73 16.21
CA TRP A 127 -20.11 -19.59 15.12
C TRP A 127 -19.37 -20.92 15.06
N ASN A 128 -18.06 -20.92 15.30
CA ASN A 128 -17.26 -22.14 15.33
C ASN A 128 -17.67 -23.05 16.51
N ALA A 129 -17.99 -22.47 17.67
CA ALA A 129 -18.55 -23.22 18.79
C ALA A 129 -19.91 -23.84 18.43
N LYS A 130 -20.81 -23.09 17.78
CA LYS A 130 -22.10 -23.61 17.29
C LYS A 130 -21.94 -24.70 16.24
N LEU A 131 -20.96 -24.57 15.34
CA LEU A 131 -20.62 -25.58 14.34
C LEU A 131 -20.21 -26.90 15.00
N ASN A 132 -19.40 -26.85 16.07
CA ASN A 132 -18.97 -28.04 16.82
C ASN A 132 -20.13 -28.74 17.56
N CYS A 133 -21.16 -27.98 17.97
CA CYS A 133 -22.33 -28.52 18.66
C CYS A 133 -23.51 -28.84 17.72
N ALA A 134 -23.35 -28.68 16.40
CA ALA A 134 -24.44 -28.83 15.45
C ALA A 134 -24.90 -30.29 15.31
N GLN A 135 -26.22 -30.49 15.48
CA GLN A 135 -26.83 -31.82 15.49
C GLN A 135 -27.32 -32.24 14.11
N THR A 136 -27.69 -31.28 13.26
CA THR A 136 -28.21 -31.55 11.91
C THR A 136 -27.26 -31.04 10.82
N GLU A 137 -27.33 -31.67 9.65
CA GLU A 137 -26.52 -31.28 8.50
C GLU A 137 -26.87 -29.87 8.00
N ASN A 138 -28.15 -29.49 8.05
CA ASN A 138 -28.59 -28.14 7.70
C ASN A 138 -28.00 -27.08 8.64
N GLN A 139 -27.94 -27.36 9.96
CA GLN A 139 -27.28 -26.47 10.92
C GLN A 139 -25.77 -26.38 10.65
N ARG A 140 -25.10 -27.51 10.39
CA ARG A 140 -23.67 -27.53 10.05
C ARG A 140 -23.36 -26.69 8.83
N ASN A 141 -24.15 -26.82 7.77
CA ASN A 141 -23.96 -26.06 6.53
C ASN A 141 -24.14 -24.55 6.75
N ALA A 142 -25.19 -24.15 7.50
CA ALA A 142 -25.42 -22.76 7.85
C ALA A 142 -24.27 -22.17 8.68
N PHE A 143 -23.83 -22.86 9.74
CA PHE A 143 -22.74 -22.37 10.59
C PHE A 143 -21.39 -22.37 9.88
N ARG A 144 -21.14 -23.34 8.98
CA ARG A 144 -19.95 -23.36 8.13
C ARG A 144 -19.92 -22.13 7.22
N HIS A 145 -21.04 -21.80 6.58
CA HIS A 145 -21.14 -20.60 5.74
C HIS A 145 -20.81 -19.32 6.52
N GLU A 146 -21.40 -19.17 7.71
CA GLU A 146 -21.14 -18.02 8.60
C GLU A 146 -19.69 -17.94 9.07
N THR A 147 -19.10 -19.08 9.42
CA THR A 147 -17.69 -19.19 9.82
C THR A 147 -16.76 -18.76 8.69
N THR A 148 -16.99 -19.25 7.48
CA THR A 148 -16.24 -18.85 6.27
C THR A 148 -16.38 -17.36 5.98
N ARG A 149 -17.59 -16.81 6.14
CA ARG A 149 -17.85 -15.38 5.92
C ARG A 149 -17.06 -14.51 6.90
N CYS A 150 -17.00 -14.89 8.18
CA CYS A 150 -16.20 -14.18 9.19
C CYS A 150 -14.71 -14.22 8.85
N LEU A 151 -14.17 -15.39 8.50
CA LEU A 151 -12.76 -15.54 8.10
C LEU A 151 -12.41 -14.68 6.89
N GLN A 152 -13.27 -14.66 5.86
CA GLN A 152 -13.05 -13.83 4.68
C GLN A 152 -13.02 -12.34 5.03
N ALA A 153 -13.97 -11.88 5.85
CA ALA A 153 -14.04 -10.48 6.27
C ALA A 153 -12.81 -10.07 7.10
N MET A 154 -12.29 -10.97 7.96
CA MET A 154 -11.05 -10.74 8.69
C MET A 154 -9.86 -10.60 7.74
N ALA A 155 -9.72 -11.54 6.79
CA ALA A 155 -8.64 -11.53 5.81
C ALA A 155 -8.67 -10.26 4.94
N ASP A 156 -9.85 -9.77 4.58
CA ASP A 156 -10.01 -8.52 3.81
C ASP A 156 -9.53 -7.30 4.61
N ILE A 157 -9.87 -7.21 5.91
CA ILE A 157 -9.39 -6.13 6.79
C ILE A 157 -7.87 -6.22 6.97
N GLU A 158 -7.33 -7.40 7.22
CA GLU A 158 -5.88 -7.62 7.35
C GLU A 158 -5.15 -7.26 6.05
N LYS A 159 -5.71 -7.59 4.90
CA LYS A 159 -5.18 -7.22 3.60
C LYS A 159 -5.15 -5.70 3.42
N GLU A 160 -6.19 -4.98 3.81
CA GLU A 160 -6.20 -3.51 3.73
C GLU A 160 -5.25 -2.88 4.77
N ILE A 161 -5.15 -3.42 5.99
CA ILE A 161 -4.13 -3.01 6.96
C ILE A 161 -2.74 -3.17 6.35
N ASN A 162 -2.42 -4.34 5.78
CA ASN A 162 -1.16 -4.63 5.11
C ASN A 162 -0.95 -3.76 3.85
N ARG A 163 -2.02 -3.38 3.15
CA ARG A 163 -1.96 -2.41 2.04
C ARG A 163 -1.54 -1.03 2.53
N PHE A 164 -1.81 -0.66 3.78
CA PHE A 164 -1.31 0.60 4.34
C PHE A 164 0.02 0.42 5.11
N ASP A 165 0.25 -0.72 5.76
CA ASP A 165 1.47 -1.07 6.50
C ASP A 165 2.66 -1.43 5.58
N GLY A 166 2.41 -2.02 4.42
CA GLY A 166 3.41 -2.16 3.35
C GLY A 166 3.92 -0.82 2.81
N PHE A 167 3.34 0.29 3.29
CA PHE A 167 3.68 1.68 3.00
C PHE A 167 3.99 2.50 4.27
N THR A 168 3.62 2.00 5.46
CA THR A 168 4.16 2.42 6.77
C THR A 168 5.11 1.37 7.28
N VAL A 169 6.37 1.52 6.87
CA VAL A 169 7.55 0.92 7.49
C VAL A 169 7.34 0.80 9.01
N ARG A 170 7.20 -0.43 9.50
CA ARG A 170 7.31 -0.78 10.92
C ARG A 170 8.76 -0.64 11.36
#